data_AF-A0A3A5KCF7-F1
#
_entry.id   AF-A0A3A5KCF7-F1
#
_cell.length_a   1.000
_cell.length_b   1.000
_cell.length_c   1.000
_cell.angle_alpha   90.00
_cell.angle_beta   90.00
_cell.angle_gamma   90.00
#
_symmetry.space_group_name_H-M   'P 1'
#
loop_
_entity.id
_entity.type
_entity.pdbx_description
1 polymer ?
#
loop_
_entity_poly.entity_id
_entity_poly.type
_entity_poly.pdbx_seq_one_letter_code
_entity_poly.pdbx_strand_id
1 'polypeptide(L)'
;MDTATAICRRVSFCATLTVAGESFERRLSRKFTLATPRIATMWIPLRIKEAVEIARHRRAIRQIDRAYDIELAKAKTSDDREKAKYGRHMETSLYVDLIEAIKTGRLLRIADSLDVPYEYQSEDSPVWERSQQLHTWHLTTIGYSAIRKAIRQEARDRRESAITWAGVIIGIIGSLTGLLSVWLTARGP
;
A
#
# COMPACT_ATOMS: atom_id res chain seq x y z
N MET A 1 -41.73 18.89 -51.39
CA MET A 1 -40.84 20.06 -51.30
C MET A 1 -40.97 20.66 -49.92
N ASP A 2 -40.04 20.62 -48.96
CA ASP A 2 -38.79 19.88 -48.77
C ASP A 2 -38.53 19.89 -47.25
N THR A 3 -38.88 18.80 -46.57
CA THR A 3 -38.55 18.57 -45.14
C THR A 3 -37.25 17.79 -44.96
N ALA A 4 -36.59 17.39 -46.05
CA ALA A 4 -35.37 16.59 -46.02
C ALA A 4 -34.08 17.40 -45.78
N THR A 5 -34.10 18.72 -46.00
CA THR A 5 -32.87 19.55 -45.95
C THR A 5 -32.49 20.01 -44.53
N ALA A 6 -33.41 19.94 -43.56
CA ALA A 6 -33.16 20.42 -42.20
C ALA A 6 -32.44 19.40 -41.29
N ILE A 7 -32.51 18.11 -41.60
CA ILE A 7 -31.92 17.05 -40.75
C ILE A 7 -30.42 16.87 -41.03
N CYS A 8 -29.97 17.18 -42.25
CA CYS A 8 -28.56 16.99 -42.64
C CYS A 8 -27.59 17.99 -41.98
N ARG A 9 -28.05 19.17 -41.54
CA ARG A 9 -27.16 20.17 -40.89
C ARG A 9 -26.95 19.94 -39.39
N ARG A 10 -27.78 19.14 -38.72
CA ARG A 10 -27.66 18.90 -37.26
C ARG A 10 -26.65 17.81 -36.92
N VAL A 11 -26.41 16.87 -37.85
CA VAL A 11 -25.44 15.77 -37.65
C VAL A 11 -24.00 16.25 -37.91
N SER A 12 -23.81 17.24 -38.80
CA SER A 12 -22.47 17.74 -39.14
C SER A 12 -21.84 18.57 -38.01
N PHE A 13 -22.63 19.25 -37.18
CA PHE A 13 -22.09 20.03 -36.04
C PHE A 13 -21.72 19.17 -34.82
N CYS A 14 -22.21 17.93 -34.75
CA CYS A 14 -21.86 17.01 -33.65
C CYS A 14 -20.50 16.34 -33.88
N ALA A 15 -20.06 16.21 -35.14
CA ALA A 15 -18.80 15.57 -35.50
C ALA A 15 -17.56 16.47 -35.32
N THR A 16 -17.73 17.80 -35.34
CA THR A 16 -16.59 18.74 -35.22
C THR A 16 -16.21 19.03 -33.77
N LEU A 17 -17.10 18.79 -32.81
CA LEU A 17 -16.80 18.93 -31.37
C LEU A 17 -16.10 17.71 -30.77
N THR A 18 -16.10 16.57 -31.46
CA THR A 18 -15.42 15.34 -31.00
C THR A 18 -13.91 15.38 -31.28
N VAL A 19 -13.47 16.03 -32.35
CA VAL A 19 -12.04 16.04 -32.74
C VAL A 19 -11.21 17.03 -31.91
N ALA A 20 -11.82 18.09 -31.39
CA ALA A 20 -11.16 19.03 -30.48
C ALA A 20 -11.05 18.50 -29.04
N GLY A 21 -11.97 17.64 -28.59
CA GLY A 21 -11.93 16.99 -27.28
C GLY A 21 -10.86 15.89 -27.17
N GLU A 22 -10.65 15.12 -28.23
CA GLU A 22 -9.66 14.03 -28.24
C GLU A 22 -8.21 14.54 -28.17
N SER A 23 -7.94 15.74 -28.70
CA SER A 23 -6.59 16.31 -28.69
C SER A 23 -6.18 16.85 -27.32
N PHE A 24 -7.16 17.26 -26.50
CA PHE A 24 -6.92 17.72 -25.12
C PHE A 24 -6.86 16.55 -24.14
N GLU A 25 -7.72 15.53 -24.31
CA GLU A 25 -7.64 14.29 -23.52
C GLU A 25 -6.34 13.52 -23.76
N ARG A 26 -5.82 13.45 -24.99
CA ARG A 26 -4.52 12.79 -25.24
C ARG A 26 -3.33 13.56 -24.66
N ARG A 27 -3.45 14.88 -24.46
CA ARG A 27 -2.40 15.72 -23.85
C ARG A 27 -2.49 15.76 -22.32
N LEU A 28 -3.69 15.59 -21.74
CA LEU A 28 -3.88 15.38 -20.32
C LEU A 28 -3.57 13.94 -19.89
N SER A 29 -3.93 12.94 -20.68
CA SER A 29 -3.64 11.52 -20.37
C SER A 29 -2.13 11.22 -20.39
N ARG A 30 -1.33 11.91 -21.22
CA ARG A 30 0.16 11.84 -21.17
C ARG A 30 0.80 12.61 -20.00
N LYS A 31 0.10 13.57 -19.40
CA LYS A 31 0.59 14.27 -18.19
C LYS A 31 0.09 13.62 -16.89
N PHE A 32 -1.04 12.93 -16.92
CA PHE A 32 -1.58 12.19 -15.77
C PHE A 32 -1.00 10.78 -15.61
N THR A 33 -0.26 10.26 -16.60
CA THR A 33 0.48 8.99 -16.53
C THR A 33 1.97 9.17 -16.21
N LEU A 34 2.32 10.24 -15.48
CA LEU A 34 3.67 10.43 -14.91
C LEU A 34 3.59 10.73 -13.41
N ALA A 35 2.78 9.98 -12.68
CA ALA A 35 2.88 9.93 -11.22
C ALA A 35 2.43 8.59 -10.64
N THR A 36 2.46 7.49 -11.40
CA THR A 36 2.74 6.20 -10.76
C THR A 36 4.23 6.21 -10.50
N PRO A 37 4.69 6.36 -9.24
CA PRO A 37 6.10 6.30 -9.00
C PRO A 37 6.55 4.92 -9.49
N ARG A 38 7.65 4.89 -10.26
CA ARG A 38 8.39 3.69 -10.68
C ARG A 38 8.65 2.69 -9.53
N ILE A 39 8.45 3.15 -8.30
CA ILE A 39 8.35 2.44 -7.03
C ILE A 39 7.27 1.33 -7.09
N ALA A 40 6.04 1.58 -7.57
CA ALA A 40 4.97 0.57 -7.48
C ALA A 40 5.29 -0.77 -8.18
N THR A 41 6.05 -0.75 -9.27
CA THR A 41 6.42 -1.95 -10.06
C THR A 41 7.54 -2.79 -9.44
N MET A 42 8.45 -2.18 -8.66
CA MET A 42 9.55 -2.90 -8.01
C MET A 42 9.11 -3.62 -6.71
N TRP A 43 7.99 -3.21 -6.11
CA TRP A 43 7.57 -3.68 -4.77
C TRP A 43 6.63 -4.89 -4.81
N ILE A 44 5.95 -5.09 -5.93
CA ILE A 44 5.10 -6.28 -6.17
C ILE A 44 5.93 -7.58 -6.09
N PRO A 45 7.09 -7.73 -6.77
CA PRO A 45 7.88 -8.97 -6.67
C PRO A 45 8.48 -9.19 -5.27
N LEU A 46 8.87 -8.13 -4.56
CA LEU A 46 9.38 -8.20 -3.18
C LEU A 46 8.31 -8.70 -2.20
N ARG A 47 7.07 -8.19 -2.31
CA ARG A 47 5.96 -8.62 -1.45
C ARG A 47 5.62 -10.11 -1.62
N ILE A 48 5.74 -10.63 -2.84
CA ILE A 48 5.47 -12.04 -3.14
C ILE A 48 6.57 -12.92 -2.52
N LYS A 49 7.85 -12.59 -2.71
CA LYS A 49 8.98 -13.36 -2.15
C LYS A 49 8.89 -13.49 -0.63
N GLU A 50 8.73 -12.38 0.07
CA GLU A 50 8.59 -12.35 1.53
C GLU A 50 7.34 -13.10 2.03
N ALA A 51 6.23 -13.05 1.28
CA ALA A 51 5.03 -13.81 1.65
C ALA A 51 5.25 -15.33 1.52
N VAL A 52 6.00 -15.75 0.49
CA VAL A 52 6.41 -17.14 0.30
C VAL A 52 7.36 -17.59 1.41
N GLU A 53 8.33 -16.76 1.77
CA GLU A 53 9.27 -17.03 2.88
C GLU A 53 8.54 -17.18 4.21
N ILE A 54 7.64 -16.24 4.57
CA ILE A 54 6.80 -16.36 5.76
C ILE A 54 5.97 -17.65 5.71
N ALA A 55 5.40 -17.99 4.55
CA ALA A 55 4.61 -19.22 4.40
C ALA A 55 5.48 -20.48 4.59
N ARG A 56 6.75 -20.45 4.16
CA ARG A 56 7.72 -21.53 4.35
C ARG A 56 8.04 -21.72 5.83
N HIS A 57 8.39 -20.66 6.54
CA HIS A 57 8.68 -20.72 7.98
C HIS A 57 7.44 -21.17 8.78
N ARG A 58 6.24 -20.71 8.42
CA ARG A 58 4.98 -21.20 9.01
C ARG A 58 4.69 -22.67 8.73
N ARG A 59 5.17 -23.22 7.62
CA ARG A 59 5.07 -24.66 7.35
C ARG A 59 6.05 -25.44 8.24
N ALA A 60 7.27 -24.96 8.40
CA ALA A 60 8.26 -25.56 9.29
C ALA A 60 7.77 -25.59 10.75
N ILE A 61 7.27 -24.46 11.28
CA ILE A 61 6.65 -24.40 12.62
C ILE A 61 5.54 -25.43 12.75
N ARG A 62 4.63 -25.52 11.77
CA ARG A 62 3.53 -26.50 11.82
C ARG A 62 4.00 -27.96 11.76
N GLN A 63 5.13 -28.25 11.13
CA GLN A 63 5.70 -29.60 11.13
C GLN A 63 6.28 -29.94 12.50
N ILE A 64 7.03 -29.00 13.09
CA ILE A 64 7.59 -29.12 14.45
C ILE A 64 6.46 -29.29 15.47
N ASP A 65 5.44 -28.42 15.42
CA ASP A 65 4.26 -28.49 16.28
C ASP A 65 3.61 -29.88 16.25
N ARG A 66 3.41 -30.44 15.05
CA ARG A 66 2.83 -31.78 14.90
C ARG A 66 3.71 -32.89 15.49
N ALA A 67 5.02 -32.78 15.37
CA ALA A 67 5.94 -33.75 15.96
C ALA A 67 5.86 -33.70 17.49
N TYR A 68 5.90 -32.50 18.06
CA TYR A 68 5.79 -32.31 19.50
C TYR A 68 4.41 -32.59 20.08
N ASP A 69 3.33 -32.40 19.32
CA ASP A 69 1.97 -32.79 19.74
C ASP A 69 1.91 -34.31 20.02
N ILE A 70 2.62 -35.12 19.23
CA ILE A 70 2.73 -36.57 19.45
C ILE A 70 3.54 -36.87 20.71
N GLU A 71 4.63 -36.14 20.96
CA GLU A 71 5.44 -36.30 22.17
C GLU A 71 4.69 -35.89 23.43
N LEU A 72 3.97 -34.77 23.39
CA LEU A 72 3.11 -34.30 24.47
C LEU A 72 1.97 -35.29 24.78
N ALA A 73 1.41 -35.93 23.76
CA ALA A 73 0.40 -36.98 23.94
C ALA A 73 0.98 -38.25 24.60
N LYS A 74 2.26 -38.56 24.36
CA LYS A 74 2.96 -39.72 24.95
C LYS A 74 3.49 -39.44 26.36
N ALA A 75 3.63 -38.17 26.73
CA ALA A 75 4.21 -37.77 28.01
C ALA A 75 3.31 -38.18 29.19
N LYS A 76 3.88 -39.00 30.08
CA LYS A 76 3.18 -39.58 31.25
C LYS A 76 3.37 -38.75 32.52
N THR A 77 4.50 -38.06 32.63
CA THR A 77 4.84 -37.22 33.79
C THR A 77 4.73 -35.73 33.45
N SER A 78 4.63 -34.89 34.47
CA SER A 78 4.68 -33.43 34.30
C SER A 78 6.04 -32.97 33.79
N ASP A 79 7.13 -33.59 34.25
CA ASP A 79 8.50 -33.27 33.81
C ASP A 79 8.72 -33.56 32.33
N ASP A 80 8.25 -34.72 31.83
CA ASP A 80 8.31 -35.05 30.41
C ASP A 80 7.52 -34.05 29.55
N ARG A 81 6.38 -33.58 30.05
CA ARG A 81 5.57 -32.56 29.36
C ARG A 81 6.29 -31.22 29.29
N GLU A 82 6.92 -30.78 30.38
CA GLU A 82 7.66 -29.51 30.39
C GLU A 82 8.89 -29.57 29.48
N LYS A 83 9.63 -30.70 29.46
CA LYS A 83 10.74 -30.92 28.53
C LYS A 83 10.28 -30.84 27.08
N ALA A 84 9.17 -31.48 26.72
CA ALA A 84 8.62 -31.43 25.37
C ALA A 84 8.16 -30.02 24.99
N LYS A 85 7.50 -29.27 25.90
CA LYS A 85 7.11 -27.87 25.66
C LYS A 85 8.33 -26.98 25.46
N TYR A 86 9.36 -27.15 26.29
CA TYR A 86 10.59 -26.36 26.21
C TYR A 86 11.33 -26.65 24.90
N GLY A 87 11.48 -27.92 24.52
CA GLY A 87 12.05 -28.32 23.23
C GLY A 87 11.29 -27.70 22.05
N ARG A 88 9.95 -27.83 22.06
CA ARG A 88 9.09 -27.18 21.05
C ARG A 88 9.33 -25.67 20.98
N HIS A 89 9.38 -24.98 22.11
CA HIS A 89 9.61 -23.55 22.15
C HIS A 89 10.99 -23.18 21.58
N MET A 90 12.04 -23.89 21.97
CA MET A 90 13.39 -23.68 21.47
C MET A 90 13.50 -23.90 19.96
N GLU A 91 12.87 -24.95 19.42
CA GLU A 91 12.91 -25.20 17.97
C GLU A 91 12.07 -24.21 17.15
N THR A 92 10.94 -23.76 17.70
CA THR A 92 10.04 -22.84 16.98
C THR A 92 10.45 -21.37 17.10
N SER A 93 11.09 -20.97 18.20
CA SER A 93 11.50 -19.58 18.47
C SER A 93 12.30 -18.96 17.32
N LEU A 94 13.27 -19.69 16.75
CA LEU A 94 14.08 -19.21 15.63
C LEU A 94 13.23 -18.82 14.40
N TYR A 95 12.22 -19.63 14.10
CA TYR A 95 11.32 -19.35 12.98
C TYR A 95 10.36 -18.19 13.26
N VAL A 96 9.95 -18.02 14.53
CA VAL A 96 9.14 -16.88 14.96
C VAL A 96 9.93 -15.59 14.76
N ASP A 97 11.17 -15.55 15.25
CA ASP A 97 12.04 -14.38 15.13
C ASP A 97 12.32 -14.02 13.65
N LEU A 98 12.55 -15.01 12.78
CA LEU A 98 12.70 -14.80 11.34
C LEU A 98 11.43 -14.18 10.71
N ILE A 99 10.25 -14.68 11.08
CA ILE A 99 8.98 -14.14 10.58
C ILE A 99 8.80 -12.69 11.03
N GLU A 100 9.18 -12.37 12.26
CA GLU A 100 9.06 -11.02 12.81
C GLU A 100 10.04 -10.05 12.16
N ALA A 101 11.30 -10.46 11.93
CA ALA A 101 12.27 -9.68 11.19
C ALA A 101 11.76 -9.33 9.76
N ILE A 102 11.23 -10.32 9.03
CA ILE A 102 10.69 -10.08 7.67
C ILE A 102 9.50 -9.10 7.72
N LYS A 103 8.57 -9.30 8.66
CA LYS A 103 7.41 -8.40 8.81
C LYS A 103 7.85 -6.99 9.19
N THR A 104 8.87 -6.83 10.03
CA THR A 104 9.38 -5.53 10.49
C THR A 104 10.03 -4.81 9.33
N GLY A 105 10.94 -5.46 8.60
CA GLY A 105 11.56 -4.89 7.42
C GLY A 105 10.56 -4.51 6.33
N ARG A 106 9.48 -5.26 6.17
CA ARG A 106 8.36 -4.87 5.28
C ARG A 106 7.67 -3.60 5.77
N LEU A 107 7.33 -3.52 7.06
CA LEU A 107 6.60 -2.39 7.61
C LEU A 107 7.42 -1.10 7.54
N LEU A 108 8.71 -1.17 7.89
CA LEU A 108 9.62 -0.03 7.84
C LEU A 108 9.80 0.50 6.43
N ARG A 109 9.92 -0.37 5.42
CA ARG A 109 9.96 0.08 4.02
C ARG A 109 8.68 0.80 3.60
N ILE A 110 7.51 0.37 4.10
CA ILE A 110 6.26 1.09 3.84
C ILE A 110 6.26 2.45 4.54
N ALA A 111 6.69 2.51 5.82
CA ALA A 111 6.81 3.76 6.56
C ALA A 111 7.75 4.75 5.85
N ASP A 112 8.92 4.27 5.43
CA ASP A 112 9.94 5.03 4.68
C ASP A 112 9.39 5.54 3.34
N SER A 113 8.65 4.72 2.59
CA SER A 113 8.01 5.14 1.34
C SER A 113 6.94 6.24 1.53
N LEU A 114 6.38 6.34 2.74
CA LEU A 114 5.40 7.33 3.13
C LEU A 114 6.00 8.47 3.95
N ASP A 115 7.32 8.50 4.13
CA ASP A 115 8.03 9.49 4.95
C ASP A 115 7.45 9.63 6.37
N VAL A 116 6.97 8.50 6.94
CA VAL A 116 6.38 8.48 8.28
C VAL A 116 7.51 8.46 9.30
N PRO A 117 7.57 9.41 10.26
CA PRO A 117 8.57 9.39 11.30
C PRO A 117 8.36 8.18 12.23
N TYR A 118 9.43 7.46 12.51
CA TYR A 118 9.44 6.37 13.49
C TYR A 118 10.71 6.46 14.36
N GLU A 119 10.62 5.89 15.55
CA GLU A 119 11.72 5.86 16.51
C GLU A 119 12.82 4.89 16.02
N TYR A 120 14.09 5.28 16.16
CA TYR A 120 15.23 4.42 15.82
C TYR A 120 15.42 3.30 16.86
N GLN A 121 16.15 2.26 16.47
CA GLN A 121 16.44 1.10 17.30
C GLN A 121 17.23 1.54 18.55
N SER A 122 16.70 1.26 19.73
CA SER A 122 17.33 1.55 21.03
C SER A 122 16.97 0.46 22.03
N GLU A 123 17.92 0.14 22.92
CA GLU A 123 17.73 -0.86 24.00
C GLU A 123 16.71 -0.39 25.05
N ASP A 124 16.56 0.92 25.23
CA ASP A 124 15.61 1.50 26.19
C ASP A 124 14.20 1.68 25.61
N SER A 125 14.01 1.39 24.32
CA SER A 125 12.75 1.68 23.64
C SER A 125 11.74 0.54 23.80
N PRO A 126 10.51 0.80 24.28
CA PRO A 126 9.46 -0.22 24.35
C PRO A 126 8.94 -0.65 22.96
N VAL A 127 9.36 0.06 21.90
CA VAL A 127 8.95 -0.17 20.51
C VAL A 127 9.80 -1.25 19.84
N TRP A 128 11.04 -1.43 20.29
CA TRP A 128 12.03 -2.30 19.68
C TRP A 128 12.44 -3.40 20.64
N GLU A 129 12.53 -4.61 20.11
CA GLU A 129 13.00 -5.77 20.86
C GLU A 129 14.11 -6.45 20.06
N ARG A 130 15.14 -6.89 20.79
CA ARG A 130 16.27 -7.60 20.22
C ARG A 130 16.04 -9.09 20.36
N SER A 131 16.00 -9.80 19.24
CA SER A 131 15.94 -11.26 19.26
C SER A 131 17.20 -11.81 19.94
N GLN A 132 17.01 -12.74 20.87
CA GLN A 132 18.12 -13.40 21.57
C GLN A 132 18.92 -14.33 20.64
N GLN A 133 18.28 -14.90 19.62
CA GLN A 133 18.88 -15.92 18.76
C GLN A 133 19.50 -15.34 17.48
N LEU A 134 18.81 -14.40 16.84
CA LEU A 134 19.26 -13.81 15.58
C LEU A 134 20.06 -12.52 15.79
N HIS A 135 20.04 -11.97 17.00
CA HIS A 135 20.58 -10.64 17.34
C HIS A 135 20.04 -9.51 16.45
N THR A 136 18.91 -9.74 15.77
CA THR A 136 18.24 -8.75 14.92
C THR A 136 17.18 -8.00 15.70
N TRP A 137 17.12 -6.70 15.46
CA TRP A 137 16.06 -5.84 15.97
C TRP A 137 14.76 -6.08 15.23
N HIS A 138 13.70 -6.33 15.98
CA HIS A 138 12.34 -6.42 15.47
C HIS A 138 11.42 -5.51 16.29
N LEU A 139 10.22 -5.29 15.78
CA LEU A 139 9.27 -4.39 16.43
C LEU A 139 8.46 -5.20 17.43
N THR A 140 8.29 -4.67 18.63
CA THR A 140 7.35 -5.23 19.59
C THR A 140 5.92 -5.10 19.06
N THR A 141 4.98 -5.82 19.67
CA THR A 141 3.56 -5.67 19.34
C THR A 141 3.08 -4.22 19.48
N ILE A 142 3.60 -3.50 20.48
CA ILE A 142 3.32 -2.09 20.71
C ILE A 142 3.85 -1.27 19.54
N GLY A 143 5.11 -1.44 19.16
CA GLY A 143 5.74 -0.75 18.04
C GLY A 143 5.05 -1.00 16.70
N TYR A 144 4.65 -2.24 16.43
CA TYR A 144 3.84 -2.60 15.26
C TYR A 144 2.55 -1.80 15.17
N SER A 145 1.85 -1.67 16.28
CA SER A 145 0.58 -0.96 16.32
C SER A 145 0.76 0.55 16.11
N ALA A 146 1.82 1.13 16.69
CA ALA A 146 2.17 2.53 16.57
C ALA A 146 2.50 2.90 15.13
N ILE A 147 3.42 2.17 14.49
CA ILE A 147 3.82 2.44 13.10
C ILE A 147 2.66 2.21 12.14
N ARG A 148 1.83 1.18 12.34
CA ARG A 148 0.62 0.97 11.52
C ARG A 148 -0.39 2.10 11.64
N LYS A 149 -0.58 2.65 12.84
CA LYS A 149 -1.46 3.80 13.06
C LYS A 149 -0.90 5.04 12.34
N ALA A 150 0.39 5.31 12.48
CA ALA A 150 1.06 6.42 11.81
C ALA A 150 0.97 6.31 10.27
N ILE A 151 1.24 5.13 9.70
CA ILE A 151 1.06 4.85 8.26
C ILE A 151 -0.37 5.12 7.79
N ARG A 152 -1.38 4.67 8.56
CA ARG A 152 -2.79 4.88 8.21
C ARG A 152 -3.19 6.35 8.27
N GLN A 153 -2.66 7.07 9.25
CA GLN A 153 -2.92 8.49 9.43
C GLN A 153 -2.32 9.28 8.25
N GLU A 154 -1.04 9.09 7.95
CA GLU A 154 -0.37 9.76 6.83
C GLU A 154 -1.04 9.43 5.49
N ALA A 155 -1.41 8.16 5.27
CA ALA A 155 -2.12 7.77 4.05
C ALA A 155 -3.50 8.42 3.93
N ARG A 156 -4.16 8.73 5.06
CA ARG A 156 -5.43 9.45 5.08
C ARG A 156 -5.21 10.93 4.80
N ASP A 157 -4.23 11.55 5.44
CA ASP A 157 -3.91 12.98 5.30
C ASP A 157 -3.51 13.32 3.86
N ARG A 158 -2.77 12.43 3.18
CA ARG A 158 -2.46 12.56 1.75
C ARG A 158 -3.70 12.48 0.85
N ARG A 159 -4.68 11.62 1.18
CA ARG A 159 -5.92 11.51 0.42
C ARG A 159 -6.78 12.75 0.60
N GLU A 160 -6.91 13.23 1.83
CA GLU A 160 -7.67 14.44 2.13
C GLU A 160 -7.04 15.65 1.44
N SER A 161 -5.71 15.80 1.51
CA SER A 161 -4.98 16.83 0.78
C SER A 161 -5.18 16.74 -0.74
N ALA A 162 -5.14 15.53 -1.32
CA ALA A 162 -5.38 15.33 -2.75
C ALA A 162 -6.81 15.72 -3.18
N ILE A 163 -7.82 15.41 -2.35
CA ILE A 163 -9.21 15.80 -2.61
C ILE A 163 -9.36 17.32 -2.54
N THR A 164 -8.76 17.97 -1.54
CA THR A 164 -8.77 19.43 -1.41
C THR A 164 -8.11 20.10 -2.62
N TRP A 165 -6.94 19.62 -3.06
CA TRP A 165 -6.26 20.12 -4.25
C TRP A 165 -7.06 19.88 -5.55
N ALA A 166 -7.75 18.74 -5.66
CA ALA A 166 -8.62 18.46 -6.81
C ALA A 166 -9.75 19.49 -6.92
N GLY A 167 -10.37 19.87 -5.81
CA GLY A 167 -11.40 20.91 -5.79
C GLY A 167 -10.90 22.26 -6.30
N VAL A 168 -9.70 22.67 -5.88
CA VAL A 168 -9.06 23.91 -6.36
C VAL A 168 -8.82 23.87 -7.87
N ILE A 169 -8.30 22.76 -8.39
CA ILE A 169 -8.04 22.60 -9.82
C ILE A 169 -9.34 22.66 -10.63
N ILE A 170 -10.39 21.97 -10.17
CA ILE A 170 -11.71 21.99 -10.82
C ILE A 170 -12.27 23.41 -10.85
N GLY A 171 -12.15 24.17 -9.75
CA GLY A 171 -12.59 25.56 -9.69
C GLY A 171 -11.86 26.46 -10.69
N ILE A 172 -10.53 26.33 -10.80
CA ILE A 172 -9.73 27.09 -11.77
C ILE A 172 -10.16 26.77 -13.21
N ILE A 173 -10.31 25.48 -13.54
CA ILE A 173 -10.75 25.05 -14.89
C ILE A 173 -12.15 25.59 -15.21
N GLY A 174 -13.07 25.53 -14.23
CA GLY A 174 -14.42 26.09 -14.39
C GLY A 174 -14.41 27.59 -14.66
N SER A 175 -13.60 28.35 -13.91
CA SER A 175 -13.48 29.80 -14.10
C SER A 175 -12.91 30.18 -15.47
N LEU A 176 -11.87 29.47 -15.93
CA LEU A 176 -11.27 29.69 -17.25
C LEU A 176 -12.25 29.35 -18.38
N THR A 177 -13.01 28.27 -18.23
CA THR A 177 -14.03 27.87 -19.22
C THR A 177 -15.16 28.90 -19.31
N GLY A 178 -15.61 29.41 -18.16
CA GLY A 178 -16.60 30.50 -18.12
C GLY A 178 -16.10 31.76 -18.81
N LEU A 179 -14.86 32.17 -18.54
CA LEU A 179 -14.25 33.35 -19.17
C LEU A 179 -14.08 33.19 -20.69
N LEU A 180 -13.64 32.01 -21.14
CA LEU A 180 -13.52 31.67 -22.57
C LEU A 180 -14.87 31.76 -23.28
N SER A 181 -15.95 31.27 -22.66
CA SER A 181 -17.30 31.34 -23.23
C SER A 181 -17.75 32.79 -23.45
N VAL A 182 -17.54 33.66 -22.46
CA VAL A 182 -17.86 35.10 -22.57
C VAL A 182 -17.01 35.77 -23.66
N TRP A 183 -15.72 35.47 -23.70
CA TRP A 183 -14.80 36.05 -24.68
C TRP A 183 -15.13 35.64 -26.11
N LEU A 184 -15.45 34.36 -26.35
CA LEU A 184 -15.88 33.87 -27.66
C LEU A 184 -17.21 34.52 -28.08
N THR A 185 -18.15 34.70 -27.15
CA THR A 185 -19.42 35.38 -27.42
C THR A 185 -19.21 36.86 -27.76
N ALA A 186 -18.28 37.53 -27.07
CA ALA A 186 -17.98 38.95 -27.30
C ALA A 186 -17.24 39.21 -28.63
N ARG A 187 -16.55 38.21 -29.19
CA ARG A 187 -15.75 38.38 -30.42
C ARG A 187 -16.57 38.33 -31.71
N GLY A 188 -17.83 37.89 -31.65
CA GLY A 188 -18.75 37.82 -32.80
C GLY A 188 -18.27 36.88 -33.93
N PRO A 189 -19.17 36.44 -34.83
CA PRO A 189 -18.76 35.76 -36.07
C PRO A 189 -17.98 36.68 -37.01
#